data_AF-A0A6C1PFD8-F1
#
_entry.id   AF-A0A6C1PFD8-F1
#
_cell.length_a   1.000
_cell.length_b   1.000
_cell.length_c   1.000
_cell.angle_alpha   90.00
_cell.angle_beta   90.00
_cell.angle_gamma   90.00
#
_symmetry.space_group_name_H-M   'P 1'
#
loop_
_entity.id
_entity.type
_entity.pdbx_description
1 polymer ?
#
loop_
_entity_poly.entity_id
_entity_poly.type
_entity_poly.pdbx_seq_one_letter_code
_entity_poly.pdbx_strand_id
1 'polypeptide(L)'
;MRRSQPKFGRRRPAAPAAAVRMALSPGTVRAILWSLYLEVIMKLVLKSTGLRLVSVLAVVVVLAAVTTGCGRPGDDGSTYLAIDWVYAPQALLFPAFPQTIYAGRYVEHQAGTYTGEYIAWDGSYWNADYWIAIDPGGEAPLFGTGDHGDDYYLSLWLYSSGPSITTDSIEVRSIAAPNADARAAAPPSAASSATPTFSNTTLPAPAIVAARERAAGSTPIVV
;
A
#
# COMPACT_ATOMS: atom_id res chain seq x y z
N MET A 1 51.09 -30.38 -15.71
CA MET A 1 50.03 -30.85 -16.62
C MET A 1 48.66 -30.50 -16.04
N ARG A 2 47.99 -29.45 -16.55
CA ARG A 2 46.61 -29.09 -16.18
C ARG A 2 45.69 -29.40 -17.37
N ARG A 3 44.70 -30.28 -17.17
CA ARG A 3 43.68 -30.61 -18.18
C ARG A 3 42.60 -29.53 -18.19
N SER A 4 42.33 -28.95 -19.36
CA SER A 4 41.24 -28.02 -19.57
C SER A 4 39.90 -28.78 -19.61
N GLN A 5 38.88 -28.23 -18.95
CA GLN A 5 37.52 -28.76 -18.97
C GLN A 5 36.74 -28.14 -20.14
N PRO A 6 35.92 -28.91 -20.87
CA PRO A 6 35.15 -28.41 -22.01
C PRO A 6 33.94 -27.58 -21.57
N LYS A 7 33.73 -26.48 -22.31
CA LYS A 7 32.70 -25.47 -22.12
C LYS A 7 31.34 -26.02 -22.59
N PHE A 8 30.51 -26.51 -21.68
CA PHE A 8 29.14 -26.94 -21.99
C PHE A 8 28.24 -25.74 -22.30
N GLY A 9 27.89 -25.56 -23.58
CA GLY A 9 26.90 -24.59 -24.04
C GLY A 9 25.49 -25.00 -23.61
N ARG A 10 24.92 -24.30 -22.64
CA ARG A 10 23.50 -24.43 -22.26
C ARG A 10 22.63 -23.86 -23.38
N ARG A 11 21.98 -24.73 -24.15
CA ARG A 11 20.87 -24.35 -25.05
C ARG A 11 19.72 -23.83 -24.19
N ARG A 12 19.32 -22.58 -24.39
CA ARG A 12 18.14 -21.99 -23.73
C ARG A 12 16.88 -22.71 -24.24
N PRO A 13 16.00 -23.22 -23.36
CA PRO A 13 14.71 -23.76 -23.79
C PRO A 13 13.89 -22.63 -24.42
N ALA A 14 13.28 -22.92 -25.57
CA ALA A 14 12.38 -22.01 -26.26
C ALA A 14 11.19 -21.69 -25.35
N ALA A 15 10.90 -20.38 -25.20
CA ALA A 15 9.77 -19.90 -24.42
C ALA A 15 8.45 -20.44 -25.01
N PRO A 16 7.51 -20.95 -24.18
CA PRO A 16 6.20 -21.35 -24.65
C PRO A 16 5.47 -20.12 -25.23
N ALA A 17 4.87 -20.30 -26.40
CA ALA A 17 4.07 -19.30 -27.07
C ALA A 17 3.01 -18.74 -26.10
N ALA A 18 3.06 -17.42 -25.88
CA ALA A 18 2.15 -16.71 -25.01
C ALA A 18 0.70 -16.89 -25.52
N ALA A 19 -0.08 -17.70 -24.83
CA ALA A 19 -1.52 -17.77 -25.05
C ALA A 19 -2.13 -16.42 -24.63
N VAL A 20 -2.49 -15.60 -25.60
CA VAL A 20 -3.19 -14.34 -25.40
C VAL A 20 -4.58 -14.66 -24.85
N ARG A 21 -4.71 -14.71 -23.52
CA ARG A 21 -6.00 -14.73 -22.85
C ARG A 21 -6.60 -13.33 -22.97
N MET A 22 -7.49 -13.13 -23.93
CA MET A 22 -8.36 -11.95 -23.95
C MET A 22 -9.30 -12.03 -22.75
N ALA A 23 -8.87 -11.47 -21.62
CA ALA A 23 -9.72 -11.24 -20.47
C ALA A 23 -10.73 -10.14 -20.84
N LEU A 24 -11.96 -10.54 -21.14
CA LEU A 24 -13.07 -9.60 -21.25
C LEU A 24 -13.21 -8.86 -19.92
N SER A 25 -13.29 -7.53 -19.97
CA SER A 25 -13.47 -6.74 -18.75
C SER A 25 -14.78 -7.14 -18.04
N PRO A 26 -14.83 -7.12 -16.69
CA PRO A 26 -16.04 -7.45 -15.94
C PRO A 26 -17.27 -6.66 -16.39
N GLY A 27 -17.08 -5.41 -16.84
CA GLY A 27 -18.14 -4.57 -17.39
C GLY A 27 -18.70 -5.09 -18.72
N THR A 28 -17.85 -5.63 -19.59
CA THR A 28 -18.26 -6.19 -20.89
C THR A 28 -19.10 -7.46 -20.72
N VAL A 29 -18.73 -8.31 -19.76
CA VAL A 29 -19.49 -9.53 -19.44
C VAL A 29 -20.88 -9.18 -18.91
N ARG A 30 -20.98 -8.19 -18.01
CA ARG A 30 -22.27 -7.69 -17.50
C ARG A 30 -23.18 -7.15 -18.62
N ALA A 31 -22.62 -6.39 -19.56
CA ALA A 31 -23.39 -5.82 -20.67
C ALA A 31 -23.98 -6.89 -21.61
N ILE A 32 -23.19 -7.92 -21.94
CA ILE A 32 -23.64 -9.03 -22.78
C ILE A 32 -24.74 -9.84 -22.09
N LEU A 33 -24.57 -10.14 -20.80
CA LEU A 33 -25.58 -10.84 -20.00
C LEU A 33 -26.89 -10.04 -19.90
N TRP A 34 -26.80 -8.72 -19.73
CA TRP A 34 -27.97 -7.84 -19.68
C TRP A 34 -28.74 -7.82 -21.00
N SER A 35 -28.04 -7.77 -22.12
CA SER A 35 -28.66 -7.78 -23.45
C SER A 35 -29.40 -9.10 -23.73
N LEU A 36 -28.81 -10.24 -23.38
CA LEU A 36 -29.44 -11.54 -23.55
C LEU A 36 -30.67 -11.71 -22.66
N TYR A 37 -30.60 -11.17 -21.44
CA TYR A 37 -31.72 -11.20 -20.48
C TYR A 37 -32.96 -10.47 -21.01
N LEU A 38 -32.78 -9.27 -21.56
CA LEU A 38 -33.87 -8.48 -22.14
C LEU A 38 -34.53 -9.21 -23.32
N GLU A 39 -33.75 -9.86 -24.18
CA GLU A 39 -34.26 -10.55 -25.35
C GLU A 39 -35.12 -11.77 -24.97
N VAL A 40 -34.70 -12.52 -23.95
CA VAL A 40 -35.46 -13.66 -23.42
C VAL A 40 -36.77 -13.19 -22.79
N ILE A 41 -36.75 -12.12 -21.99
CA ILE A 41 -37.96 -11.55 -21.39
C ILE A 41 -38.96 -11.13 -22.45
N MET A 42 -38.52 -10.39 -23.48
CA MET A 42 -39.42 -9.94 -24.54
C MET A 42 -40.10 -11.11 -25.26
N LYS A 43 -39.34 -12.18 -25.55
CA LYS A 43 -39.87 -13.39 -26.18
C LYS A 43 -40.85 -14.15 -25.27
N LEU A 44 -40.62 -14.13 -23.96
CA LEU A 44 -41.51 -14.76 -22.98
C LEU A 44 -42.84 -14.00 -22.84
N VAL A 45 -42.79 -12.66 -22.81
CA VAL A 45 -43.95 -11.78 -22.69
C VAL A 45 -44.86 -11.90 -23.93
N LEU A 46 -44.29 -11.93 -25.13
CA LEU A 46 -45.07 -12.01 -26.38
C LEU A 46 -45.86 -13.33 -26.53
N LYS A 47 -45.43 -14.43 -25.88
CA LYS A 47 -45.98 -15.78 -26.15
C LYS A 47 -47.04 -16.23 -25.14
N SER A 48 -47.31 -15.47 -24.08
CA SER A 48 -48.17 -15.92 -22.98
C SER A 48 -49.59 -15.34 -23.07
N THR A 49 -50.59 -16.18 -23.34
CA THR A 49 -52.02 -15.83 -23.31
C THR A 49 -52.52 -15.74 -21.86
N GLY A 50 -52.91 -14.54 -21.42
CA GLY A 50 -53.78 -14.23 -20.27
C GLY A 50 -53.38 -14.77 -18.89
N LEU A 51 -53.58 -16.06 -18.65
CA LEU A 51 -53.34 -16.71 -17.35
C LEU A 51 -51.85 -16.99 -17.08
N ARG A 52 -51.04 -17.16 -18.13
CA ARG A 52 -49.58 -17.35 -18.03
C ARG A 52 -48.81 -16.04 -17.85
N LEU A 53 -49.46 -14.92 -18.14
CA LEU A 53 -48.82 -13.60 -18.10
C LEU A 53 -48.54 -13.16 -16.66
N VAL A 54 -49.43 -13.50 -15.72
CA VAL A 54 -49.23 -13.24 -14.27
C VAL A 54 -48.05 -14.07 -13.74
N SER A 55 -47.93 -15.34 -14.12
CA SER A 55 -46.81 -16.19 -13.70
C SER A 55 -45.47 -15.74 -14.31
N VAL A 56 -45.46 -15.36 -15.59
CA VAL A 56 -44.27 -14.80 -16.25
C VAL A 56 -43.85 -13.48 -15.59
N LEU A 57 -44.81 -12.61 -15.31
CA LEU A 57 -44.56 -11.34 -14.63
C LEU A 57 -44.01 -11.56 -13.22
N ALA A 58 -44.59 -12.48 -12.44
CA ALA A 58 -44.12 -12.81 -11.10
C ALA A 58 -42.68 -13.35 -11.12
N VAL A 59 -42.34 -14.23 -12.08
CA VAL A 59 -40.97 -14.73 -12.24
C VAL A 59 -40.01 -13.61 -12.63
N VAL A 60 -40.40 -12.70 -13.54
CA VAL A 60 -39.57 -11.55 -13.93
C VAL A 60 -39.36 -10.60 -12.76
N VAL A 61 -40.39 -10.35 -11.93
CA VAL A 61 -40.28 -9.51 -10.73
C VAL A 61 -39.38 -10.15 -9.68
N VAL A 62 -39.51 -11.46 -9.43
CA VAL A 62 -38.64 -12.18 -8.50
C VAL A 62 -37.19 -12.20 -9.01
N LEU A 63 -36.98 -12.45 -10.30
CA LEU A 63 -35.64 -12.45 -10.88
C LEU A 63 -35.04 -11.04 -10.90
N ALA A 64 -35.85 -10.01 -11.17
CA ALA A 64 -35.43 -8.62 -11.03
C ALA A 64 -35.04 -8.32 -9.58
N ALA A 65 -35.84 -8.71 -8.59
CA ALA A 65 -35.52 -8.51 -7.17
C ALA A 65 -34.24 -9.26 -6.75
N VAL A 66 -34.02 -10.47 -7.25
CA VAL A 66 -32.80 -11.27 -6.99
C VAL A 66 -31.58 -10.73 -7.74
N THR A 67 -31.75 -10.04 -8.87
CA THR A 67 -30.62 -9.46 -9.63
C THR A 67 -30.31 -8.01 -9.23
N THR A 68 -31.29 -7.29 -8.67
CA THR A 68 -31.11 -5.93 -8.13
C THR A 68 -30.85 -5.91 -6.62
N GLY A 69 -31.12 -7.02 -5.92
CA GLY A 69 -30.77 -7.26 -4.52
C GLY A 69 -29.27 -7.42 -4.29
N CYS A 70 -28.44 -6.56 -4.89
CA CYS A 70 -27.04 -6.45 -4.56
C CYS A 70 -26.96 -6.05 -3.09
N GLY A 71 -26.38 -6.93 -2.26
CA GLY A 71 -26.05 -6.55 -0.89
C GLY A 71 -25.16 -5.30 -0.88
N ARG A 72 -25.19 -4.56 0.22
CA ARG A 72 -24.33 -3.39 0.38
C ARG A 72 -22.94 -3.88 0.82
N PRO A 73 -21.86 -3.63 0.05
CA PRO A 73 -20.51 -4.02 0.48
C PRO A 73 -20.21 -3.45 1.87
N GLY A 74 -19.39 -4.17 2.63
CA GLY A 74 -18.89 -3.66 3.90
C GLY A 74 -18.11 -2.37 3.67
N ASP A 75 -18.04 -1.54 4.72
CA ASP A 75 -17.18 -0.36 4.68
C ASP A 75 -15.70 -0.79 4.83
N ASP A 76 -14.80 -0.08 4.15
CA ASP A 76 -13.34 -0.31 4.27
C ASP A 76 -12.86 -0.02 5.69
N GLY A 77 -11.82 -0.74 6.12
CA GLY A 77 -11.16 -0.50 7.41
C GLY A 77 -10.41 0.84 7.43
N SER A 78 -10.03 1.29 8.62
CA SER A 78 -9.25 2.51 8.83
C SER A 78 -7.86 2.19 9.35
N THR A 79 -6.84 2.86 8.81
CA THR A 79 -5.46 2.72 9.32
C THR A 79 -5.04 3.97 10.07
N TYR A 80 -4.56 3.78 11.28
CA TYR A 80 -4.07 4.82 12.17
C TYR A 80 -2.57 4.65 12.38
N LEU A 81 -1.80 5.73 12.21
CA LEU A 81 -0.36 5.73 12.42
C LEU A 81 0.00 6.72 13.53
N ALA A 82 0.74 6.24 14.53
CA ALA A 82 1.43 7.06 15.50
C ALA A 82 2.92 7.13 15.17
N ILE A 83 3.56 8.26 15.49
CA ILE A 83 5.01 8.37 15.50
C ILE A 83 5.46 8.36 16.96
N ASP A 84 6.45 7.54 17.28
CA ASP A 84 6.98 7.41 18.64
C ASP A 84 8.51 7.44 18.64
N TRP A 85 9.11 7.78 19.78
CA TRP A 85 10.54 7.88 19.97
C TRP A 85 10.93 7.70 21.44
N VAL A 86 12.07 7.05 21.68
CA VAL A 86 12.63 6.94 23.05
C VAL A 86 13.21 8.27 23.52
N TYR A 87 13.88 8.99 22.61
CA TYR A 87 14.44 10.33 22.85
C TYR A 87 13.96 11.28 21.76
N ALA A 88 13.59 12.49 22.15
CA ALA A 88 13.04 13.49 21.24
C ALA A 88 14.00 13.77 20.06
N PRO A 89 13.56 13.56 18.81
CA PRO A 89 14.31 13.95 17.62
C PRO A 89 14.57 15.46 17.61
N GLN A 90 15.69 15.87 17.01
CA GLN A 90 16.03 17.29 16.85
C GLN A 90 15.15 17.95 15.79
N ALA A 91 14.73 17.19 14.76
CA ALA A 91 13.83 17.65 13.71
C ALA A 91 12.97 16.50 13.17
N LEU A 92 11.73 16.82 12.78
CA LEU A 92 10.76 15.92 12.19
C LEU A 92 10.13 16.58 10.96
N LEU A 93 10.08 15.87 9.83
CA LEU A 93 9.40 16.28 8.62
C LEU A 93 8.56 15.12 8.08
N PHE A 94 7.27 15.12 8.41
CA PHE A 94 6.30 14.14 7.95
C PHE A 94 5.09 14.88 7.38
N PRO A 95 5.05 15.15 6.06
CA PRO A 95 4.00 15.98 5.44
C PRO A 95 2.58 15.45 5.62
N ALA A 96 2.43 14.15 5.87
CA ALA A 96 1.15 13.50 6.13
C ALA A 96 0.63 13.68 7.56
N PHE A 97 1.47 14.23 8.47
CA PHE A 97 1.10 14.50 9.84
C PHE A 97 0.76 15.99 10.05
N PRO A 98 0.02 16.33 11.12
CA PRO A 98 -0.14 17.72 11.55
C PRO A 98 1.22 18.40 11.80
N GLN A 99 1.25 19.74 11.71
CA GLN A 99 2.47 20.52 11.93
C GLN A 99 3.13 20.24 13.30
N THR A 100 2.34 19.90 14.31
CA THR A 100 2.83 19.48 15.63
C THR A 100 2.54 18.01 15.82
N ILE A 101 3.60 17.21 15.88
CA ILE A 101 3.56 15.76 16.09
C ILE A 101 3.79 15.49 17.58
N TYR A 102 2.88 14.74 18.20
CA TYR A 102 2.99 14.29 19.58
C TYR A 102 3.32 12.80 19.58
N ALA A 103 4.31 12.38 20.37
CA ALA A 103 4.69 10.98 20.51
C ALA A 103 3.48 10.11 20.91
N GLY A 104 3.32 8.97 20.24
CA GLY A 104 2.26 8.00 20.52
C GLY A 104 0.84 8.47 20.14
N ARG A 105 0.70 9.63 19.48
CA ARG A 105 -0.62 10.11 19.02
C ARG A 105 -0.93 9.55 17.63
N TYR A 106 -1.94 8.69 17.58
CA TYR A 106 -2.47 8.17 16.33
C TYR A 106 -3.18 9.25 15.50
N VAL A 107 -2.90 9.23 14.20
CA VAL A 107 -3.56 10.02 13.16
C VAL A 107 -4.09 9.04 12.12
N GLU A 108 -5.27 9.30 11.57
CA GLU A 108 -5.85 8.49 10.50
C GLU A 108 -5.12 8.74 9.17
N HIS A 109 -4.81 7.67 8.44
CA HIS A 109 -4.15 7.72 7.15
C HIS A 109 -4.96 6.98 6.08
N GLN A 110 -4.95 7.53 4.88
CA GLN A 110 -5.47 6.84 3.69
C GLN A 110 -4.45 5.82 3.17
N ALA A 111 -4.90 4.89 2.34
CA ALA A 111 -3.99 4.00 1.63
C ALA A 111 -3.09 4.80 0.68
N GLY A 112 -1.78 4.54 0.70
CA GLY A 112 -0.84 5.32 -0.09
C GLY A 112 0.62 5.18 0.32
N THR A 113 1.50 5.76 -0.50
CA THR A 113 2.92 5.91 -0.18
C THR A 113 3.13 7.24 0.52
N TYR A 114 3.87 7.21 1.61
CA TYR A 114 4.23 8.36 2.39
C TYR A 114 5.75 8.41 2.58
N THR A 115 6.28 9.63 2.71
CA THR A 115 7.69 9.88 2.95
C THR A 115 7.83 10.64 4.27
N GLY A 116 8.87 10.31 5.02
CA GLY A 116 9.20 11.00 6.26
C GLY A 116 10.71 11.15 6.43
N GLU A 117 11.11 12.26 7.03
CA GLU A 117 12.50 12.54 7.38
C GLU A 117 12.61 12.96 8.84
N TYR A 118 13.71 12.59 9.49
CA TYR A 118 14.00 13.06 10.83
C TYR A 118 15.50 13.12 11.12
N ILE A 119 15.86 13.97 12.08
CA ILE A 119 17.18 14.03 12.69
C ILE A 119 17.03 13.48 14.10
N ALA A 120 17.63 12.31 14.37
CA ALA A 120 17.60 11.67 15.67
C ALA A 120 18.28 12.54 16.74
N TRP A 121 18.06 12.18 18.01
CA TRP A 121 18.62 12.89 19.17
C TRP A 121 20.17 12.99 19.13
N ASP A 122 20.85 12.02 18.51
CA ASP A 122 22.31 11.97 18.35
C ASP A 122 22.84 12.70 17.10
N GLY A 123 21.95 13.32 16.31
CA GLY A 123 22.29 14.03 15.07
C GLY A 123 22.29 13.15 13.82
N SER A 124 21.98 11.85 13.94
CA SER A 124 21.87 10.96 12.77
C SER A 124 20.64 11.33 11.93
N TYR A 125 20.82 11.44 10.61
CA TYR A 125 19.74 11.77 9.67
C TYR A 125 19.18 10.53 8.99
N TRP A 126 17.85 10.48 8.88
CA TRP A 126 17.11 9.40 8.25
C TRP A 126 16.02 9.93 7.33
N ASN A 127 15.85 9.28 6.18
CA ASN A 127 14.73 9.41 5.27
C ASN A 127 14.16 8.01 5.01
N ALA A 128 12.84 7.86 5.10
CA ALA A 128 12.16 6.62 4.80
C ALA A 128 10.86 6.86 4.03
N ASP A 129 10.63 6.01 3.03
CA ASP A 129 9.35 5.83 2.37
C ASP A 129 8.63 4.62 2.98
N TYR A 130 7.34 4.76 3.25
CA TYR A 130 6.49 3.68 3.76
C TYR A 130 5.16 3.65 3.02
N TRP A 131 4.58 2.46 2.90
CA TRP A 131 3.28 2.23 2.26
C TRP A 131 2.26 1.82 3.32
N ILE A 132 1.10 2.47 3.31
CA ILE A 132 -0.05 2.11 4.13
C ILE A 132 -1.07 1.40 3.25
N ALA A 133 -1.45 0.18 3.66
CA ALA A 133 -2.56 -0.54 3.08
C ALA A 133 -3.82 -0.37 3.96
N ILE A 134 -4.98 -0.49 3.33
CA ILE A 134 -6.29 -0.56 3.98
C ILE A 134 -6.90 -1.91 3.61
N ASP A 135 -7.54 -2.56 4.57
CA ASP A 135 -8.28 -3.78 4.33
C ASP A 135 -9.66 -3.43 3.76
N PRO A 136 -9.98 -3.84 2.52
CA PRO A 136 -11.24 -3.50 1.91
C PRO A 136 -12.41 -4.21 2.58
N GLY A 137 -13.58 -3.58 2.57
CA GLY A 137 -14.81 -4.23 2.98
C GLY A 137 -15.11 -5.46 2.11
N GLY A 138 -15.59 -6.52 2.74
CA GLY A 138 -16.01 -7.75 2.08
C GLY A 138 -17.20 -7.54 1.14
N GLU A 139 -17.31 -8.40 0.13
CA GLU A 139 -18.49 -8.45 -0.72
C GLU A 139 -19.72 -8.90 0.07
N ALA A 140 -20.86 -8.32 -0.24
CA ALA A 140 -22.11 -8.63 0.44
C ALA A 140 -22.86 -9.79 -0.23
N PRO A 141 -23.41 -10.74 0.55
CA PRO A 141 -24.33 -11.73 0.00
C PRO A 141 -25.63 -11.06 -0.46
N LEU A 142 -26.43 -11.79 -1.25
CA LEU A 142 -27.71 -11.29 -1.74
C LEU A 142 -28.61 -10.86 -0.57
N PHE A 143 -29.06 -9.60 -0.59
CA PHE A 143 -29.83 -8.97 0.50
C PHE A 143 -29.12 -8.86 1.86
N GLY A 144 -27.80 -9.04 1.92
CA GLY A 144 -26.99 -8.87 3.13
C GLY A 144 -26.09 -7.64 3.10
N THR A 145 -25.33 -7.48 4.17
CA THR A 145 -24.19 -6.57 4.27
C THR A 145 -22.90 -7.36 4.14
N GLY A 146 -21.90 -6.78 3.48
CA GLY A 146 -20.55 -7.35 3.48
C GLY A 146 -19.88 -7.17 4.83
N ASP A 147 -18.84 -7.96 5.08
CA ASP A 147 -18.01 -7.82 6.28
C ASP A 147 -17.23 -6.50 6.22
N HIS A 148 -17.08 -5.81 7.35
CA HIS A 148 -16.26 -4.60 7.41
C HIS A 148 -14.77 -4.96 7.38
N GLY A 149 -13.95 -4.11 6.74
CA GLY A 149 -12.50 -4.25 6.79
C GLY A 149 -11.97 -3.97 8.21
N ASP A 150 -10.84 -4.59 8.56
CA ASP A 150 -10.22 -4.42 9.88
C ASP A 150 -9.52 -3.06 10.03
N ASP A 151 -9.62 -2.46 11.22
CA ASP A 151 -8.87 -1.26 11.57
C ASP A 151 -7.46 -1.62 12.06
N TYR A 152 -6.44 -0.91 11.56
CA TYR A 152 -5.04 -1.13 11.93
C TYR A 152 -4.48 0.05 12.73
N TYR A 153 -3.73 -0.28 13.78
CA TYR A 153 -2.99 0.69 14.60
C TYR A 153 -1.49 0.41 14.49
N LEU A 154 -0.80 1.32 13.80
CA LEU A 154 0.61 1.24 13.48
C LEU A 154 1.38 2.26 14.32
N SER A 155 2.55 1.87 14.80
CA SER A 155 3.51 2.77 15.46
C SER A 155 4.82 2.80 14.70
N LEU A 156 5.20 3.99 14.22
CA LEU A 156 6.50 4.25 13.61
C LEU A 156 7.47 4.75 14.69
N TRP A 157 8.34 3.86 15.14
CA TRP A 157 9.39 4.15 16.10
C TRP A 157 10.60 4.76 15.43
N LEU A 158 11.06 5.90 15.94
CA LEU A 158 12.23 6.63 15.45
C LEU A 158 13.44 6.36 16.35
N TYR A 159 14.39 5.55 15.86
CA TYR A 159 15.65 5.24 16.55
C TYR A 159 16.85 5.89 15.86
N SER A 160 17.95 6.11 16.57
CA SER A 160 19.19 6.57 15.92
C SER A 160 19.76 5.55 14.92
N SER A 161 19.41 4.27 15.06
CA SER A 161 19.75 3.19 14.12
C SER A 161 18.83 3.10 12.89
N GLY A 162 17.76 3.91 12.84
CA GLY A 162 16.80 3.94 11.75
C GLY A 162 15.36 3.75 12.22
N PRO A 163 14.38 4.11 11.36
CA PRO A 163 12.96 3.93 11.68
C PRO A 163 12.56 2.46 11.71
N SER A 164 11.56 2.12 12.53
CA SER A 164 10.97 0.79 12.62
C SER A 164 9.46 0.90 12.77
N ILE A 165 8.70 0.10 12.02
CA ILE A 165 7.24 0.03 12.13
C ILE A 165 6.88 -1.19 12.97
N THR A 166 6.04 -0.98 13.97
CA THR A 166 5.42 -2.06 14.75
C THR A 166 3.91 -1.95 14.61
N THR A 167 3.24 -3.09 14.48
CA THR A 167 1.79 -3.16 14.63
C THR A 167 1.49 -3.32 16.11
N ASP A 168 0.70 -2.42 16.70
CA ASP A 168 0.27 -2.58 18.09
C ASP A 168 -0.84 -3.64 18.20
N SER A 169 -1.43 -4.03 17.07
CA SER A 169 -2.18 -5.27 16.88
C SER A 169 -1.25 -6.38 16.35
N ILE A 170 -0.86 -7.28 17.26
CA ILE A 170 -0.49 -8.70 17.07
C ILE A 170 -0.14 -9.13 15.62
N GLU A 171 1.12 -9.58 15.44
CA GLU A 171 1.78 -10.15 14.24
C GLU A 171 2.42 -9.17 13.23
N VAL A 172 3.71 -8.88 13.46
CA VAL A 172 4.59 -8.12 12.57
C VAL A 172 5.04 -8.99 11.39
N ARG A 173 4.61 -8.65 10.17
CA ARG A 173 5.17 -9.18 8.91
C ARG A 173 6.37 -8.30 8.51
N SER A 174 7.54 -8.91 8.41
CA SER A 174 8.90 -8.31 8.38
C SER A 174 9.11 -7.06 7.52
N ILE A 175 9.87 -6.10 8.07
CA ILE A 175 10.47 -4.97 7.33
C ILE A 175 11.82 -5.42 6.75
N ALA A 176 12.01 -5.25 5.44
CA ALA A 176 13.30 -5.50 4.80
C ALA A 176 14.32 -4.44 5.26
N ALA A 177 15.48 -4.90 5.73
CA ALA A 177 16.59 -4.04 6.12
C ALA A 177 17.04 -3.16 4.93
N PRO A 178 17.52 -1.93 5.19
CA PRO A 178 18.03 -1.05 4.13
C PRO A 178 19.22 -1.68 3.41
N ASN A 179 19.26 -1.52 2.09
CA ASN A 179 20.36 -1.92 1.21
C ASN A 179 21.72 -1.48 1.81
N ALA A 180 22.53 -2.46 2.22
CA ALA A 180 23.87 -2.26 2.77
C ALA A 180 24.88 -1.62 1.77
N ASP A 181 24.49 -1.49 0.50
CA ASP A 181 25.39 -1.09 -0.58
C ASP A 181 25.63 0.43 -0.69
N ALA A 182 24.95 1.26 0.10
CA ALA A 182 25.18 2.72 0.09
C ALA A 182 26.40 3.16 0.94
N ARG A 183 27.07 2.26 1.69
CA ARG A 183 28.16 2.62 2.62
C ARG A 183 29.58 2.30 2.16
N ALA A 184 29.78 1.86 0.90
CA ALA A 184 31.09 1.39 0.42
C ALA A 184 31.96 2.42 -0.35
N ALA A 185 31.71 3.73 -0.25
CA ALA A 185 32.49 4.72 -1.00
C ALA A 185 32.88 6.01 -0.22
N ALA A 186 33.25 5.88 1.05
CA ALA A 186 34.00 6.93 1.75
C ALA A 186 35.41 6.42 2.11
N PRO A 187 36.50 7.05 1.63
CA PRO A 187 37.85 6.68 2.03
C PRO A 187 38.11 7.01 3.51
N PRO A 188 39.02 6.30 4.19
CA PRO A 188 39.36 6.56 5.58
C PRO A 188 40.12 7.88 5.70
N SER A 189 39.49 8.90 6.28
CA SER A 189 40.20 10.08 6.76
C SER A 189 40.72 9.82 8.17
N ALA A 190 42.00 10.10 8.34
CA ALA A 190 42.80 9.81 9.51
C ALA A 190 42.30 10.49 10.79
N ALA A 191 42.65 9.86 11.91
CA ALA A 191 42.45 10.31 13.27
C ALA A 191 42.89 11.78 13.49
N SER A 192 42.07 12.53 14.21
CA SER A 192 42.52 13.65 15.02
C SER A 192 41.69 13.68 16.30
N SER A 193 42.32 13.26 17.39
CA SER A 193 41.85 13.47 18.75
C SER A 193 41.96 14.96 19.09
N ALA A 194 40.84 15.67 19.04
CA ALA A 194 40.71 17.00 19.60
C ALA A 194 39.47 17.04 20.50
N THR A 195 39.71 17.27 21.80
CA THR A 195 38.71 17.53 22.82
C THR A 195 37.90 18.78 22.45
N PRO A 196 36.55 18.73 22.37
CA PRO A 196 35.77 19.94 22.16
C PRO A 196 35.63 20.73 23.46
N THR A 197 36.25 21.90 23.50
CA THR A 197 35.88 22.99 24.42
C THR A 197 34.56 23.58 23.95
N PHE A 198 33.50 23.45 24.76
CA PHE A 198 32.21 24.07 24.49
C PHE A 198 32.26 25.57 24.81
N SER A 199 32.23 26.41 23.77
CA SER A 199 31.90 27.83 23.89
C SER A 199 30.44 28.03 23.53
N ASN A 200 29.63 28.45 24.51
CA ASN A 200 28.24 28.86 24.34
C ASN A 200 28.16 29.99 23.30
N THR A 201 27.64 29.70 22.11
CA THR A 201 27.29 30.71 21.11
C THR A 201 25.79 30.63 20.87
N THR A 202 25.10 31.69 21.27
CA THR A 202 23.69 31.96 21.01
C THR A 202 23.38 31.85 19.51
N LEU A 203 22.55 30.89 19.12
CA LEU A 203 22.06 30.71 17.75
C LEU A 203 21.02 31.78 17.39
N PRO A 204 21.14 32.47 16.24
CA PRO A 204 20.02 33.19 15.65
C PRO A 204 19.02 32.23 14.97
N ALA A 205 17.75 32.65 14.94
CA ALA A 205 16.58 31.91 14.44
C ALA A 205 16.72 31.39 12.98
N PRO A 206 16.02 30.30 12.62
CA PRO A 206 16.27 29.57 11.38
C PRO A 206 15.69 30.25 10.14
N ALA A 207 16.52 30.39 9.11
CA ALA A 207 16.09 30.66 7.75
C ALA A 207 15.65 29.35 7.08
N ILE A 208 14.34 29.26 6.80
CA ILE A 208 13.76 28.32 5.84
C ILE A 208 14.23 28.75 4.44
N VAL A 209 14.79 27.84 3.63
CA VAL A 209 14.64 27.75 2.16
C VAL A 209 15.58 26.68 1.55
N ALA A 210 14.96 25.83 0.71
CA ALA A 210 15.49 25.08 -0.45
C ALA A 210 16.52 23.95 -0.26
N ALA A 211 16.03 22.72 -0.43
CA ALA A 211 16.72 21.70 -1.22
C ALA A 211 15.71 20.88 -2.03
N ARG A 212 15.62 21.18 -3.33
CA ARG A 212 14.94 20.41 -4.37
C ARG A 212 16.03 19.68 -5.18
N GLU A 213 15.66 18.55 -5.76
CA GLU A 213 16.36 17.78 -6.80
C GLU A 213 17.52 16.87 -6.35
N ARG A 214 17.18 15.61 -6.10
CA ARG A 214 17.81 14.44 -6.77
C ARG A 214 16.94 13.20 -6.57
N ALA A 215 16.11 12.92 -7.56
CA ALA A 215 15.52 11.60 -7.79
C ALA A 215 16.24 10.95 -8.97
N ALA A 216 16.78 9.75 -8.80
CA ALA A 216 16.87 8.74 -9.85
C ALA A 216 17.37 7.42 -9.24
N GLY A 217 16.45 6.48 -9.05
CA GLY A 217 16.78 5.06 -8.94
C GLY A 217 16.32 4.37 -7.67
N SER A 218 15.01 4.13 -7.51
CA SER A 218 14.54 3.02 -6.69
C SER A 218 13.49 2.23 -7.47
N THR A 219 13.81 0.96 -7.70
CA THR A 219 12.91 -0.06 -8.24
C THR A 219 11.80 -0.35 -7.23
N PRO A 220 10.53 -0.47 -7.65
CA PRO A 220 9.46 -0.84 -6.73
C PRO A 220 9.64 -2.29 -6.26
N ILE A 221 9.64 -2.48 -4.94
CA ILE A 221 9.47 -3.81 -4.32
C ILE A 221 7.97 -3.97 -4.09
N VAL A 222 7.40 -4.95 -4.79
CA VAL A 222 6.02 -5.42 -4.59
C VAL A 222 6.06 -6.45 -3.46
N VAL A 223 5.25 -6.25 -2.42
CA VAL A 223 4.89 -7.27 -1.42
C VAL A 223 3.52 -7.82 -1.78
#